data_AF-A0A443Z7D5-F1
#
_entry.id   AF-A0A443Z7D5-F1
#
_cell.length_a   1.000
_cell.length_b   1.000
_cell.length_c   1.000
_cell.angle_alpha   90.00
_cell.angle_beta   90.00
_cell.angle_gamma   90.00
#
_symmetry.space_group_name_H-M   'P 1'
#
loop_
_entity.id
_entity.type
_entity.pdbx_description
1 polymer ?
#
loop_
_entity_poly.entity_id
_entity_poly.type
_entity_poly.pdbx_seq_one_letter_code
_entity_poly.pdbx_strand_id
1 'polypeptide(L)'
;MSNDVKNNRIVSNDITAQNRPQTTFKSNLDLPDVDTCMARLALVSQQKSASAIMRWLGLPPSTHSNWKRRNSVNYDRVVEGLLRHNVSLDWFFAPSTDLFYPNVSSVVSETGTEYQSNEAVTLTLKALEHVEPIMQHYKVEMTEQNRQIMAETFLKRRGDGMLLDTALRQVAIALATAQGNAEG
;
A
#
# COMPACT_ATOMS: atom_id res chain seq x y z
N MET A 1 19.18 -83.10 11.45
CA MET A 1 18.35 -82.45 10.42
C MET A 1 18.13 -81.01 10.86
N SER A 2 18.90 -80.08 10.29
CA SER A 2 18.66 -78.64 10.41
C SER A 2 17.39 -78.26 9.67
N ASN A 3 16.65 -77.28 10.18
CA ASN A 3 15.95 -76.30 9.37
C ASN A 3 15.81 -74.99 10.15
N ASP A 4 16.42 -73.95 9.60
CA ASP A 4 16.22 -72.53 9.87
C ASP A 4 14.74 -72.14 9.85
N VAL A 5 14.30 -71.22 10.74
CA VAL A 5 13.50 -70.04 10.36
C VAL A 5 13.66 -68.91 11.40
N LYS A 6 14.50 -67.94 11.04
CA LYS A 6 14.31 -66.47 11.01
C LYS A 6 13.50 -65.78 12.12
N ASN A 7 14.28 -65.13 12.98
CA ASN A 7 14.00 -63.90 13.73
C ASN A 7 13.40 -62.80 12.82
N ASN A 8 12.20 -62.29 13.13
CA ASN A 8 11.65 -61.11 12.45
C ASN A 8 11.20 -60.07 13.48
N ARG A 9 12.16 -59.22 13.85
CA ARG A 9 11.96 -58.01 14.65
C ARG A 9 11.27 -57.00 13.73
N ILE A 10 9.97 -56.78 13.94
CA ILE A 10 9.22 -55.73 13.25
C ILE A 10 9.82 -54.39 13.71
N VAL A 11 10.58 -53.77 12.83
CA VAL A 11 11.00 -52.38 12.95
C VAL A 11 9.79 -51.54 12.55
N SER A 12 9.15 -50.90 13.52
CA SER A 12 8.13 -49.89 13.25
C SER A 12 8.79 -48.73 12.51
N ASN A 13 8.53 -48.62 11.21
CA ASN A 13 8.87 -47.44 10.43
C ASN A 13 7.89 -46.32 10.80
N ASP A 14 8.31 -45.42 11.68
CA ASP A 14 7.67 -44.12 11.89
C ASP A 14 7.88 -43.26 10.62
N ILE A 15 6.89 -43.28 9.72
CA ILE A 15 6.88 -42.45 8.48
C ILE A 15 6.05 -41.15 8.69
N THR A 16 5.66 -40.81 9.91
CA THR A 16 4.81 -39.62 10.18
C THR A 16 5.56 -38.39 10.68
N ALA A 17 6.89 -38.39 10.65
CA ALA A 17 7.70 -37.24 11.12
C ALA A 17 8.07 -36.21 10.03
N GLN A 18 7.64 -36.37 8.77
CA GLN A 18 8.15 -35.57 7.64
C GLN A 18 7.19 -34.56 7.00
N ASN A 19 5.97 -34.38 7.52
CA ASN A 19 5.07 -33.30 7.08
C ASN A 19 4.81 -32.29 8.19
N ARG A 20 5.88 -31.63 8.69
CA ARG A 20 5.71 -30.37 9.40
C ARG A 20 5.78 -29.24 8.36
N PRO A 21 4.70 -28.49 8.10
CA PRO A 21 4.82 -27.28 7.31
C PRO A 21 5.87 -26.39 7.97
N GLN A 22 6.82 -25.93 7.16
CA GLN A 22 7.90 -25.06 7.59
C GLN A 22 7.34 -23.89 8.40
N THR A 23 7.98 -23.61 9.53
CA THR A 23 7.71 -22.44 10.36
C THR A 23 7.75 -21.20 9.47
N THR A 24 6.58 -20.62 9.22
CA THR A 24 6.41 -19.34 8.58
C THR A 24 7.28 -18.33 9.30
N PHE A 25 8.18 -17.66 8.57
CA PHE A 25 8.85 -16.46 9.02
C PHE A 25 7.79 -15.53 9.62
N LYS A 26 7.79 -15.36 10.96
CA LYS A 26 6.94 -14.37 11.61
C LYS A 26 7.55 -13.02 11.27
N SER A 27 7.04 -12.37 10.22
CA SER A 27 7.25 -10.94 10.04
C SER A 27 6.78 -10.26 11.33
N ASN A 28 7.66 -9.54 12.03
CA ASN A 28 7.33 -8.72 13.21
C ASN A 28 6.46 -7.48 12.84
N LEU A 29 5.66 -7.58 11.79
CA LEU A 29 4.69 -6.56 11.44
C LEU A 29 3.42 -6.83 12.24
N ASP A 30 3.08 -5.93 13.15
CA ASP A 30 1.83 -5.95 13.88
C ASP A 30 0.67 -5.66 12.91
N LEU A 31 0.14 -6.73 12.33
CA LEU A 31 -1.08 -6.65 11.52
C LEU A 31 -2.27 -6.31 12.43
N PRO A 32 -3.26 -5.56 11.92
CA PRO A 32 -4.41 -5.15 12.70
C PRO A 32 -5.18 -6.36 13.21
N ASP A 33 -5.48 -6.39 14.50
CA ASP A 33 -6.28 -7.44 15.12
C ASP A 33 -7.73 -7.48 14.58
N VAL A 34 -8.52 -8.46 15.04
CA VAL A 34 -9.89 -8.66 14.55
C VAL A 34 -10.74 -7.41 14.74
N ASP A 35 -10.62 -6.75 15.90
CA ASP A 35 -11.44 -5.59 16.25
C ASP A 35 -11.05 -4.35 15.45
N THR A 36 -9.74 -4.11 15.29
CA THR A 36 -9.21 -3.04 14.44
C THR A 36 -9.60 -3.25 12.98
N CYS A 37 -9.51 -4.49 12.47
CA CYS A 37 -9.96 -4.83 11.13
C CYS A 37 -11.43 -4.50 10.93
N MET A 38 -12.29 -4.93 11.86
CA MET A 38 -13.73 -4.69 11.77
C MET A 38 -14.08 -3.20 11.85
N ALA A 39 -13.39 -2.44 12.70
CA ALA A 39 -13.56 -0.98 12.78
C ALA A 39 -13.19 -0.30 11.46
N ARG A 40 -12.04 -0.64 10.88
CA ARG A 40 -11.60 -0.09 9.57
C ARG A 40 -12.55 -0.50 8.44
N LEU A 41 -12.99 -1.75 8.41
CA LEU A 41 -13.97 -2.24 7.44
C LEU A 41 -15.32 -1.53 7.56
N ALA A 42 -15.78 -1.22 8.77
CA ALA A 42 -17.01 -0.46 8.99
C ALA A 42 -16.93 0.94 8.37
N LEU A 43 -15.77 1.62 8.48
CA LEU A 43 -15.55 2.94 7.90
C LEU A 43 -15.65 2.92 6.37
N VAL A 44 -14.97 1.99 5.69
CA VAL A 44 -14.96 1.96 4.22
C VAL A 44 -16.23 1.40 3.61
N SER A 45 -16.86 0.44 4.28
CA SER A 45 -18.11 -0.16 3.79
C SER A 45 -19.36 0.66 4.15
N GLN A 46 -19.23 1.62 5.08
CA GLN A 46 -20.33 2.38 5.68
C GLN A 46 -21.41 1.48 6.31
N GLN A 47 -21.04 0.27 6.72
CA GLN A 47 -21.95 -0.71 7.31
C GLN A 47 -21.82 -0.71 8.83
N LYS A 48 -22.97 -0.80 9.52
CA LYS A 48 -23.04 -0.81 10.99
C LYS A 48 -22.99 -2.20 11.62
N SER A 49 -23.23 -3.26 10.84
CA SER A 49 -23.30 -4.63 11.36
C SER A 49 -22.20 -5.51 10.77
N ALA A 50 -21.63 -6.38 11.61
CA ALA A 50 -20.60 -7.32 11.18
C ALA A 50 -21.07 -8.20 10.00
N SER A 51 -22.32 -8.67 10.03
CA SER A 51 -22.91 -9.46 8.95
C SER A 51 -22.98 -8.71 7.62
N ALA A 52 -23.32 -7.41 7.65
CA ALA A 52 -23.33 -6.57 6.46
C ALA A 52 -21.91 -6.28 5.96
N ILE A 53 -20.95 -6.04 6.86
CA ILE A 53 -19.53 -5.88 6.54
C ILE A 53 -18.98 -7.13 5.84
N MET A 54 -19.26 -8.32 6.38
CA MET A 54 -18.83 -9.59 5.77
C MET A 54 -19.41 -9.76 4.37
N ARG A 55 -20.71 -9.49 4.19
CA ARG A 55 -21.36 -9.57 2.88
C ARG A 55 -20.77 -8.58 1.89
N TRP A 56 -20.52 -7.35 2.32
CA TRP A 56 -19.85 -6.33 1.50
C TRP A 56 -18.47 -6.80 1.04
N LEU A 57 -17.70 -7.45 1.93
CA LEU A 57 -16.41 -8.06 1.60
C LEU A 57 -16.52 -9.30 0.67
N GLY A 58 -17.73 -9.81 0.46
CA GLY A 58 -17.99 -11.03 -0.30
C GLY A 58 -17.82 -12.32 0.51
N LEU A 59 -17.89 -12.24 1.84
CA LEU A 59 -17.72 -13.36 2.77
C LEU A 59 -19.04 -13.75 3.46
N PRO A 60 -19.20 -15.03 3.86
CA PRO A 60 -20.33 -15.45 4.68
C PRO A 60 -20.37 -14.69 6.01
N PRO A 61 -21.56 -14.30 6.52
CA PRO A 61 -21.69 -13.62 7.82
C PRO A 61 -21.08 -14.38 9.00
N SER A 62 -21.07 -15.71 8.95
CA SER A 62 -20.47 -16.59 9.97
C SER A 62 -18.95 -16.44 10.09
N THR A 63 -18.29 -15.83 9.09
CA THR A 63 -16.84 -15.63 9.06
C THR A 63 -16.38 -14.76 10.23
N HIS A 64 -17.12 -13.70 10.56
CA HIS A 64 -16.78 -12.82 11.68
C HIS A 64 -16.74 -13.57 13.02
N SER A 65 -17.76 -14.40 13.30
CA SER A 65 -17.80 -15.21 14.52
C SER A 65 -16.63 -16.19 14.60
N ASN A 66 -16.23 -16.75 13.45
CA ASN A 66 -15.05 -17.61 13.38
C ASN A 66 -13.75 -16.85 13.65
N TRP A 67 -13.59 -15.63 13.13
CA TRP A 67 -12.43 -14.77 13.39
C TRP A 67 -12.33 -14.40 14.86
N LYS A 68 -13.44 -13.96 15.47
CA LYS A 68 -13.52 -13.68 16.92
C LYS A 68 -13.13 -14.89 17.75
N ARG A 69 -13.68 -16.08 17.44
CA ARG A 69 -13.39 -17.32 18.19
C ARG A 69 -11.91 -17.73 18.09
N ARG A 70 -11.27 -17.51 16.94
CA ARG A 70 -9.87 -17.88 16.69
C ARG A 70 -8.88 -16.75 17.03
N ASN A 71 -9.39 -15.57 17.37
CA ASN A 71 -8.64 -14.33 17.51
C ASN A 71 -7.66 -14.08 16.35
N SER A 72 -8.11 -14.31 15.12
CA SER A 72 -7.26 -14.24 13.92
C SER A 72 -8.11 -13.92 12.70
N VAL A 73 -7.57 -13.03 11.86
CA VAL A 73 -8.15 -12.61 10.59
C VAL A 73 -7.48 -13.36 9.44
N ASN A 74 -8.27 -13.85 8.48
CA ASN A 74 -7.73 -14.31 7.22
C ASN A 74 -7.55 -13.11 6.28
N TYR A 75 -6.33 -12.60 6.19
CA TYR A 75 -6.04 -11.38 5.44
C TYR A 75 -6.13 -11.56 3.93
N ASP A 76 -5.90 -12.75 3.37
CA ASP A 76 -6.04 -13.01 1.93
C ASP A 76 -7.44 -12.62 1.45
N ARG A 77 -8.45 -13.04 2.21
CA ARG A 77 -9.86 -12.73 1.92
C ARG A 77 -10.20 -11.26 2.12
N VAL A 78 -9.55 -10.60 3.08
CA VAL A 78 -9.70 -9.16 3.28
C VAL A 78 -9.11 -8.40 2.10
N VAL A 79 -7.89 -8.73 1.68
CA VAL A 79 -7.22 -8.12 0.54
C VAL A 79 -8.05 -8.28 -0.74
N GLU A 80 -8.53 -9.49 -1.04
CA GLU A 80 -9.42 -9.74 -2.18
C GLU A 80 -10.66 -8.83 -2.16
N GLY A 81 -11.29 -8.70 -0.99
CA GLY A 81 -12.48 -7.87 -0.83
C GLY A 81 -12.19 -6.37 -0.96
N LEU A 82 -11.09 -5.90 -0.38
CA LEU A 82 -10.67 -4.50 -0.46
C LEU A 82 -10.35 -4.10 -1.91
N LEU A 83 -9.59 -4.94 -2.63
CA LEU A 83 -9.26 -4.70 -4.04
C LEU A 83 -10.49 -4.66 -4.93
N ARG A 84 -11.50 -5.51 -4.66
CA ARG A 84 -12.78 -5.48 -5.40
C ARG A 84 -13.51 -4.15 -5.28
N HIS A 85 -13.34 -3.46 -4.16
CA HIS A 85 -13.94 -2.16 -3.88
C HIS A 85 -12.96 -0.99 -4.07
N ASN A 86 -11.80 -1.23 -4.70
CA ASN A 86 -10.75 -0.24 -4.94
C ASN A 86 -10.27 0.47 -3.65
N VAL A 87 -10.26 -0.24 -2.53
CA VAL A 87 -9.76 0.31 -1.26
C VAL A 87 -8.26 0.11 -1.16
N SER A 88 -7.53 1.18 -0.82
CA SER A 88 -6.08 1.14 -0.58
C SER A 88 -5.74 0.18 0.55
N LEU A 89 -4.85 -0.79 0.26
CA LEU A 89 -4.33 -1.74 1.25
C LEU A 89 -3.45 -1.03 2.28
N ASP A 90 -2.72 -0.03 1.84
CA ASP A 90 -1.80 0.80 2.62
C ASP A 90 -2.56 1.55 3.70
N TRP A 91 -3.66 2.20 3.33
CA TRP A 91 -4.58 2.79 4.29
C TRP A 91 -5.15 1.74 5.26
N PHE A 92 -5.50 0.55 4.75
CA PHE A 92 -6.15 -0.46 5.59
C PHE A 92 -5.20 -1.11 6.59
N PHE A 93 -3.95 -1.39 6.21
CA PHE A 93 -2.99 -2.11 7.05
C PHE A 93 -2.08 -1.16 7.82
N ALA A 94 -1.63 -0.08 7.19
CA ALA A 94 -0.61 0.82 7.73
C ALA A 94 -0.94 2.31 7.48
N PRO A 95 -2.09 2.83 7.98
CA PRO A 95 -2.58 4.17 7.65
C PRO A 95 -1.65 5.32 8.09
N SER A 96 -0.77 5.06 9.06
CA SER A 96 0.15 6.05 9.63
C SER A 96 1.61 5.74 9.30
N THR A 97 1.85 4.81 8.39
CA THR A 97 3.18 4.40 7.97
C THR A 97 3.43 4.92 6.57
N ASP A 98 4.60 5.53 6.36
CA ASP A 98 5.05 5.86 5.01
C ASP A 98 5.62 4.59 4.37
N LEU A 99 4.83 3.98 3.48
CA LEU A 99 5.21 2.75 2.81
C LEU A 99 6.06 3.06 1.58
N PHE A 100 7.10 2.26 1.37
CA PHE A 100 7.92 2.33 0.17
C PHE A 100 7.17 1.69 -1.01
N TYR A 101 6.90 2.49 -2.04
CA TYR A 101 6.34 2.01 -3.30
C TYR A 101 7.46 1.87 -4.33
N PRO A 102 7.90 0.64 -4.64
CA PRO A 102 8.84 0.45 -5.72
C PRO A 102 8.19 0.90 -7.02
N ASN A 103 8.89 1.74 -7.78
CA ASN A 103 8.45 2.13 -9.11
C ASN A 103 8.67 0.94 -10.05
N VAL A 104 7.71 0.59 -10.89
CA VAL A 104 7.89 -0.46 -11.93
C VAL A 104 9.08 -0.17 -12.87
N SER A 105 9.49 1.08 -13.02
CA SER A 105 10.73 1.44 -13.73
C SER A 105 12.01 1.00 -13.01
N SER A 106 12.00 0.90 -11.67
CA SER A 106 13.15 0.53 -10.85
C SER A 106 13.47 -0.97 -10.85
N VAL A 107 12.52 -1.82 -11.26
CA VAL A 107 12.69 -3.28 -11.26
C VAL A 107 13.31 -3.80 -12.57
N VAL A 108 13.39 -2.96 -13.61
CA VAL A 108 13.87 -3.35 -14.96
C VAL A 108 15.33 -2.94 -15.24
N SER A 109 16.00 -2.24 -14.33
CA SER A 109 17.40 -1.81 -14.55
C SER A 109 18.40 -2.65 -13.76
N GLU A 110 18.91 -3.72 -14.38
CA GLU A 110 20.12 -4.43 -13.92
C GLU A 110 21.44 -3.66 -14.19
N THR A 111 21.39 -2.40 -14.60
CA THR A 111 22.59 -1.60 -14.85
C THR A 111 22.40 -0.14 -14.48
N GLY A 112 23.28 0.39 -13.62
CA GLY A 112 23.70 1.79 -13.70
C GLY A 112 23.35 2.66 -12.49
N THR A 113 24.28 2.72 -11.54
CA THR A 113 24.41 3.80 -10.56
C THR A 113 24.60 5.20 -11.20
N GLU A 114 24.84 5.28 -12.52
CA GLU A 114 24.89 6.55 -13.28
C GLU A 114 23.53 6.99 -13.89
N TYR A 115 22.51 6.13 -13.93
CA TYR A 115 21.22 6.50 -14.56
C TYR A 115 20.26 7.25 -13.62
N GLN A 116 20.45 7.16 -12.30
CA GLN A 116 19.55 7.78 -11.33
C GLN A 116 19.63 9.32 -11.33
N SER A 117 20.79 9.91 -11.61
CA SER A 117 20.95 11.37 -11.68
C SER A 117 20.21 11.96 -12.89
N ASN A 118 20.29 11.30 -14.05
CA ASN A 118 19.59 11.73 -15.25
C ASN A 118 18.08 11.59 -15.14
N GLU A 119 17.57 10.55 -14.47
CA GLU A 119 16.14 10.37 -14.27
C GLU A 119 15.56 11.47 -13.36
N ALA A 120 16.24 11.80 -12.26
CA ALA A 120 15.83 12.89 -11.36
C ALA A 120 15.80 14.26 -12.04
N VAL A 121 16.81 14.56 -12.86
CA VAL A 121 16.85 15.80 -13.66
C VAL A 121 15.72 15.80 -14.70
N THR A 122 15.51 14.70 -15.40
CA THR A 122 14.44 14.57 -16.41
C THR A 122 13.05 14.72 -15.81
N LEU A 123 12.81 14.16 -14.61
CA LEU A 123 11.56 14.30 -13.90
C LEU A 123 11.30 15.74 -13.46
N THR A 124 12.33 16.43 -12.96
CA THR A 124 12.26 17.84 -12.59
C THR A 124 11.92 18.70 -13.82
N LEU A 125 12.57 18.46 -14.96
CA LEU A 125 12.27 19.20 -16.20
C LEU A 125 10.82 18.99 -16.65
N LYS A 126 10.32 17.75 -16.63
CA LYS A 126 8.91 17.45 -16.93
C LYS A 126 7.93 18.11 -15.95
N ALA A 127 8.31 18.18 -14.68
CA ALA A 127 7.50 18.87 -13.67
C ALA A 127 7.42 20.37 -14.00
N LEU A 128 8.55 21.01 -14.31
CA LEU A 128 8.62 22.43 -14.67
C LEU A 128 7.81 22.75 -15.93
N GLU A 129 7.94 21.95 -17.00
CA GLU A 129 7.13 22.09 -18.22
C GLU A 129 5.63 22.09 -17.94
N HIS A 130 5.20 21.35 -16.91
CA HIS A 130 3.79 21.26 -16.54
C HIS A 130 3.32 22.38 -15.61
N VAL A 131 4.16 22.80 -14.66
CA VAL A 131 3.75 23.78 -13.64
C VAL A 131 3.94 25.23 -14.06
N GLU A 132 4.89 25.53 -14.95
CA GLU A 132 5.14 26.90 -15.41
C GLU A 132 3.92 27.55 -16.10
N PRO A 133 3.17 26.86 -17.00
CA PRO A 133 1.95 27.42 -17.57
C PRO A 133 0.89 27.75 -16.51
N ILE A 134 0.80 26.93 -15.46
CA ILE A 134 -0.14 27.15 -14.35
C ILE A 134 0.30 28.38 -13.56
N MET A 135 1.58 28.47 -13.21
CA MET A 135 2.14 29.63 -12.51
C MET A 135 1.93 30.93 -13.31
N GLN A 136 2.13 30.90 -14.63
CA GLN A 136 1.85 32.05 -15.51
C GLN A 136 0.37 32.44 -15.49
N HIS A 137 -0.53 31.45 -15.58
CA HIS A 137 -1.98 31.69 -15.57
C HIS A 137 -2.45 32.36 -14.27
N TYR A 138 -1.90 31.97 -13.12
CA TYR A 138 -2.22 32.54 -11.81
C TYR A 138 -1.31 33.71 -11.40
N LYS A 139 -0.45 34.19 -12.31
CA LYS A 139 0.49 35.30 -12.06
C LYS A 139 1.42 35.09 -10.85
N VAL A 140 1.79 33.84 -10.59
CA VAL A 140 2.79 33.50 -9.58
C VAL A 140 4.16 33.95 -10.07
N GLU A 141 4.93 34.64 -9.23
CA GLU A 141 6.30 35.01 -9.59
C GLU A 141 7.17 33.78 -9.91
N MET A 142 7.97 33.88 -10.98
CA MET A 142 8.88 32.81 -11.43
C MET A 142 10.19 32.79 -10.64
N THR A 143 10.09 32.82 -9.31
CA THR A 143 11.24 32.63 -8.42
C THR A 143 11.60 31.15 -8.35
N GLU A 144 12.86 30.86 -8.01
CA GLU A 144 13.32 29.48 -7.85
C GLU A 144 12.54 28.73 -6.77
N GLN A 145 12.24 29.42 -5.66
CA GLN A 145 11.47 28.87 -4.56
C GLN A 145 10.03 28.48 -4.98
N ASN A 146 9.35 29.32 -5.75
CA ASN A 146 7.99 29.02 -6.21
C ASN A 146 7.97 27.87 -7.22
N ARG A 147 8.95 27.84 -8.14
CA ARG A 147 9.14 26.72 -9.08
C ARG A 147 9.37 25.42 -8.34
N GLN A 148 10.23 25.43 -7.31
CA GLN A 148 10.50 24.26 -6.49
C GLN A 148 9.23 23.76 -5.78
N ILE A 149 8.47 24.64 -5.11
CA ILE A 149 7.23 24.26 -4.41
C ILE A 149 6.20 23.65 -5.37
N MET A 150 6.05 24.22 -6.56
CA MET A 150 5.15 23.71 -7.59
C MET A 150 5.62 22.37 -8.15
N ALA A 151 6.92 22.23 -8.46
CA ALA A 151 7.50 20.98 -8.94
C ALA A 151 7.40 19.85 -7.89
N GLU A 152 7.65 20.15 -6.62
CA GLU A 152 7.45 19.19 -5.53
C GLU A 152 5.98 18.78 -5.41
N THR A 153 5.05 19.72 -5.55
CA THR A 153 3.61 19.42 -5.55
C THR A 153 3.25 18.48 -6.71
N PHE A 154 3.83 18.70 -7.90
CA PHE A 154 3.66 17.84 -9.06
C PHE A 154 4.22 16.42 -8.81
N LEU A 155 5.41 16.32 -8.21
CA LEU A 155 6.09 15.05 -7.95
C LEU A 155 5.46 14.26 -6.80
N LYS A 156 4.78 14.93 -5.85
CA LYS A 156 4.02 14.29 -4.76
C LYS A 156 2.70 13.65 -5.22
N ARG A 157 2.45 13.52 -6.54
CA ARG A 157 1.23 12.87 -7.06
C ARG A 157 1.08 11.46 -6.46
N ARG A 158 0.02 11.27 -5.69
CA ARG A 158 -0.59 9.96 -5.45
C ARG A 158 -1.73 9.83 -6.47
N GLY A 159 -2.09 8.61 -6.87
CA GLY A 159 -2.98 8.34 -8.00
C GLY A 159 -4.22 9.25 -8.15
N ASP A 160 -4.69 9.27 -9.40
CA ASP A 160 -5.76 10.08 -10.01
C ASP A 160 -5.36 11.51 -10.44
N GLY A 161 -5.34 11.74 -11.76
CA GLY A 161 -4.84 12.98 -12.38
C GLY A 161 -5.70 14.22 -12.08
N MET A 162 -6.96 14.03 -11.68
CA MET A 162 -7.89 15.12 -11.37
C MET A 162 -7.55 15.85 -10.05
N LEU A 163 -7.01 15.12 -9.06
CA LEU A 163 -6.55 15.70 -7.79
C LEU A 163 -5.28 16.53 -7.98
N LEU A 164 -4.42 16.15 -8.93
CA LEU A 164 -3.16 16.84 -9.20
C LEU A 164 -3.37 18.23 -9.79
N ASP A 165 -4.20 18.36 -10.84
CA ASP A 165 -4.49 19.66 -11.45
C ASP A 165 -5.14 20.61 -10.42
N THR A 166 -6.08 20.09 -9.61
CA THR A 166 -6.70 20.86 -8.53
C THR A 166 -5.67 21.30 -7.48
N ALA A 167 -4.78 20.41 -7.05
CA ALA A 167 -3.75 20.73 -6.06
C ALA A 167 -2.78 21.80 -6.58
N LEU A 168 -2.31 21.67 -7.82
CA LEU A 168 -1.41 22.64 -8.44
C LEU A 168 -2.05 24.02 -8.55
N ARG A 169 -3.34 24.09 -8.92
CA ARG A 169 -4.09 25.36 -8.95
C ARG A 169 -4.21 25.99 -7.57
N GLN A 170 -4.52 25.21 -6.54
CA GLN A 170 -4.64 25.72 -5.17
C GLN A 170 -3.31 26.23 -4.62
N VAL A 171 -2.22 25.51 -4.88
CA VAL A 171 -0.87 25.97 -4.50
C VAL A 171 -0.51 27.24 -5.25
N ALA A 172 -0.80 27.34 -6.55
CA ALA A 172 -0.56 28.56 -7.32
C ALA A 172 -1.35 29.77 -6.77
N ILE A 173 -2.63 29.59 -6.43
CA ILE A 173 -3.44 30.64 -5.79
C ILE A 173 -2.85 31.06 -4.44
N ALA A 174 -2.44 30.09 -3.62
CA ALA A 174 -1.84 30.37 -2.31
C ALA A 174 -0.53 31.17 -2.43
N LEU A 175 0.35 30.79 -3.38
CA LEU A 175 1.60 31.50 -3.64
C LEU A 175 1.34 32.92 -4.15
N ALA A 176 0.42 33.10 -5.11
CA ALA A 176 0.05 34.42 -5.60
C ALA A 176 -0.54 35.32 -4.50
N THR A 177 -1.34 34.75 -3.59
CA THR A 177 -1.91 35.48 -2.45
C THR A 177 -0.83 35.86 -1.44
N ALA A 178 0.10 34.96 -1.15
CA ALA A 178 1.21 35.22 -0.24
C ALA A 178 2.15 36.32 -0.77
N GLN A 179 2.35 36.37 -2.10
CA GLN A 179 3.10 37.43 -2.76
C GLN A 179 2.42 38.79 -2.62
N GLY A 180 1.11 38.86 -2.89
CA GLY A 180 0.35 40.11 -2.73
C GLY A 180 0.32 40.64 -1.29
N ASN A 181 0.46 39.77 -0.30
CA ASN A 181 0.55 40.17 1.11
C ASN A 181 1.97 40.57 1.56
N ALA A 182 3.01 40.28 0.76
CA ALA A 182 4.39 40.66 1.07
C ALA A 182 4.76 42.06 0.56
N GLU A 183 3.95 42.63 -0.33
CA GLU A 183 4.12 43.98 -0.91
C GLU A 183 3.29 45.08 -0.20
N GLY A 184 2.56 44.74 0.88
CA GLY A 184 1.74 45.68 1.68
C GLY A 184 2.23 45.83 3.11
#